data_AF-A0A2H0LG36-F1
#
_entry.id   AF-A0A2H0LG36-F1
#
_cell.length_a   1.000
_cell.length_b   1.000
_cell.length_c   1.000
_cell.angle_alpha   90.00
_cell.angle_beta   90.00
_cell.angle_gamma   90.00
#
_symmetry.space_group_name_H-M   'P 1'
#
loop_
_entity.id
_entity.type
_entity.pdbx_description
1 polymer ?
#
loop_
_entity_poly.entity_id
_entity_poly.type
_entity_poly.pdbx_seq_one_letter_code
_entity_poly.pdbx_strand_id
1 'polypeptide(L)'
;MKQLAKYSDQAYALLRIVAGFMFSFHGAQKILGILSDFQPQMGTQIWFGGLIELIGGLLIMVGLQTRWAAFICSGEMAVAYFQFHWKFQLGPEFFPAINKGEPAALYAFIFLLIACRGGVMWCLDKKK
;
A
#
# COMPACT_ATOMS: atom_id res chain seq x y z
N MET A 1 -24.80 14.40 -8.88
CA MET A 1 -23.61 13.52 -8.81
C MET A 1 -23.29 12.72 -10.09
N LYS A 2 -24.18 12.61 -11.11
CA LYS A 2 -23.90 11.90 -12.38
C LYS A 2 -22.66 12.42 -13.16
N GLN A 3 -22.32 13.69 -13.00
CA GLN A 3 -21.16 14.31 -13.67
C GLN A 3 -19.81 13.77 -13.17
N LEU A 4 -19.70 13.29 -11.92
CA LEU A 4 -18.45 12.73 -11.39
C LEU A 4 -18.27 11.25 -11.76
N ALA A 5 -19.37 10.50 -11.89
CA ALA A 5 -19.35 9.07 -12.19
C ALA A 5 -18.63 8.74 -13.52
N LYS A 6 -18.70 9.66 -14.50
CA LYS A 6 -18.00 9.53 -15.80
C LYS A 6 -16.47 9.57 -15.70
N TYR A 7 -15.93 10.03 -14.56
CA TYR A 7 -14.49 10.09 -14.28
C TYR A 7 -14.02 8.98 -13.32
N SER A 8 -14.87 7.99 -13.01
CA SER A 8 -14.56 6.97 -12.01
C SER A 8 -13.31 6.15 -12.34
N ASP A 9 -13.09 5.81 -13.61
CA ASP A 9 -11.88 5.08 -14.03
C ASP A 9 -10.61 5.92 -13.90
N GLN A 10 -10.68 7.21 -14.23
CA GLN A 10 -9.58 8.16 -14.11
C GLN A 10 -9.26 8.40 -12.63
N ALA A 11 -10.28 8.61 -11.79
CA ALA A 11 -10.12 8.77 -10.36
C ALA A 11 -9.50 7.51 -9.71
N TYR A 12 -9.94 6.32 -10.13
CA TYR A 12 -9.34 5.07 -9.69
C TYR A 12 -7.88 4.91 -10.14
N ALA A 13 -7.57 5.26 -11.39
CA ALA A 13 -6.20 5.20 -11.90
C ALA A 13 -5.28 6.17 -11.15
N LEU A 14 -5.75 7.38 -10.83
CA LEU A 14 -5.03 8.33 -9.98
C LEU A 14 -4.83 7.78 -8.56
N LEU A 15 -5.87 7.21 -7.94
CA LEU A 15 -5.76 6.57 -6.63
C LEU A 15 -4.68 5.48 -6.65
N ARG A 16 -4.67 4.60 -7.66
CA ARG A 16 -3.66 3.55 -7.83
C ARG A 16 -2.26 4.14 -7.92
N ILE A 17 -2.06 5.14 -8.77
CA ILE A 17 -0.75 5.78 -9.00
C ILE A 17 -0.25 6.44 -7.71
N VAL A 18 -1.08 7.26 -7.07
CA VAL A 18 -0.71 8.01 -5.86
C VAL A 18 -0.49 7.07 -4.69
N ALA A 19 -1.36 6.08 -4.48
CA ALA A 19 -1.18 5.09 -3.42
C ALA A 19 0.11 4.29 -3.61
N GLY A 20 0.39 3.82 -4.83
CA GLY A 20 1.64 3.11 -5.14
C GLY A 20 2.88 3.98 -4.93
N PHE A 21 2.83 5.24 -5.36
CA PHE A 21 3.92 6.21 -5.14
C PHE A 21 4.19 6.45 -3.65
N MET A 22 3.17 6.80 -2.87
CA MET A 22 3.32 7.08 -1.43
C MET A 22 3.80 5.84 -0.67
N PHE A 23 3.32 4.66 -1.04
CA PHE A 23 3.76 3.40 -0.45
C PHE A 23 5.22 3.08 -0.79
N SER A 24 5.63 3.30 -2.04
CA SER A 24 7.02 3.12 -2.47
C SER A 24 7.97 4.06 -1.73
N PHE A 25 7.49 5.24 -1.31
CA PHE A 25 8.29 6.18 -0.53
C PHE A 25 8.58 5.64 0.88
N HIS A 26 7.63 4.96 1.54
CA HIS A 26 7.90 4.27 2.81
C HIS A 26 8.98 3.19 2.65
N GLY A 27 8.92 2.43 1.56
CA GLY A 27 9.95 1.46 1.23
C GLY A 27 11.30 2.11 0.94
N ALA A 28 11.33 3.24 0.25
CA ALA A 28 12.54 4.01 -0.02
C ALA A 28 13.19 4.53 1.29
N GLN A 29 12.38 5.00 2.25
CA GLN A 29 12.86 5.38 3.58
C GLN A 29 13.54 4.21 4.28
N LYS A 30 12.92 3.03 4.27
CA LYS A 30 13.44 1.83 4.95
C LYS A 30 14.67 1.25 4.25
N ILE A 31 14.62 1.10 2.92
CA ILE A 31 15.64 0.36 2.15
C ILE A 31 16.77 1.26 1.68
N LEU A 32 16.46 2.46 1.22
CA LEU A 32 17.44 3.38 0.61
C LEU A 32 17.87 4.49 1.56
N GLY A 33 17.21 4.66 2.71
CA GLY A 33 17.54 5.68 3.70
C GLY A 33 17.19 7.11 3.25
N ILE A 34 16.35 7.25 2.22
CA ILE A 34 15.96 8.56 1.71
C ILE A 34 15.13 9.28 2.77
N LEU A 35 15.64 10.39 3.31
CA LEU A 35 14.93 11.21 4.31
C LEU A 35 14.43 10.37 5.51
N SER A 36 15.27 9.47 6.01
CA SER A 36 14.95 8.61 7.16
C SER A 36 16.09 8.60 8.19
N ASP A 37 15.73 8.75 9.46
CA ASP A 37 16.65 8.58 10.60
C ASP A 37 16.76 7.12 11.05
N PHE A 38 15.95 6.23 10.47
CA PHE A 38 15.91 4.80 10.79
C PHE A 38 15.94 3.93 9.54
N GLN A 39 16.84 2.95 9.52
CA GLN A 39 16.82 1.86 8.56
C GLN A 39 16.81 0.52 9.31
N PRO A 40 15.88 -0.40 8.96
CA PRO A 40 15.85 -1.72 9.56
C PRO A 40 17.08 -2.53 9.17
N GLN A 41 17.58 -3.34 10.09
CA GLN A 41 18.65 -4.28 9.81
C GLN A 41 18.24 -5.26 8.70
N MET A 42 19.15 -5.55 7.77
CA MET A 42 18.92 -6.48 6.68
C MET A 42 18.44 -7.84 7.18
N GLY A 43 17.43 -8.41 6.52
CA GLY A 43 16.86 -9.72 6.86
C GLY A 43 15.84 -9.70 8.01
N THR A 44 15.59 -8.54 8.64
CA THR A 44 14.47 -8.41 9.59
C THR A 44 13.12 -8.35 8.87
N GLN A 45 12.04 -8.64 9.59
CA GLN A 45 10.68 -8.53 9.05
C GLN A 45 10.37 -7.12 8.51
N ILE A 46 10.83 -6.07 9.22
CA ILE A 46 10.63 -4.67 8.80
C ILE A 46 11.42 -4.37 7.52
N TRP A 47 12.61 -4.97 7.36
CA TRP A 47 13.39 -4.85 6.14
C TRP A 47 12.69 -5.51 4.95
N PHE A 48 12.14 -6.72 5.12
CA PHE A 48 11.33 -7.34 4.06
C PHE A 48 10.07 -6.53 3.74
N GLY A 49 9.38 -5.99 4.74
CA GLY A 49 8.26 -5.07 4.54
C GLY A 49 8.67 -3.85 3.70
N GLY A 50 9.78 -3.19 4.05
CA GLY A 50 10.32 -2.09 3.25
C GLY A 50 10.62 -2.45 1.79
N LEU A 51 11.05 -3.68 1.51
CA LEU A 51 11.28 -4.16 0.15
C LEU A 51 9.96 -4.36 -0.62
N ILE A 52 8.94 -4.90 0.05
CA ILE A 52 7.59 -5.05 -0.51
C ILE A 52 6.98 -3.67 -0.76
N GLU A 53 7.11 -2.73 0.17
CA GLU A 53 6.66 -1.35 0.02
C GLU A 53 7.28 -0.69 -1.21
N LEU A 54 8.61 -0.77 -1.34
CA LEU A 54 9.34 -0.15 -2.43
C LEU A 54 8.95 -0.75 -3.79
N ILE A 55 9.16 -2.07 -3.94
CA ILE A 55 8.97 -2.75 -5.23
C ILE A 55 7.48 -2.86 -5.55
N GLY A 56 6.67 -3.31 -4.59
CA GLY A 56 5.23 -3.47 -4.74
C GLY A 56 4.53 -2.14 -5.01
N GLY A 57 4.91 -1.07 -4.29
CA GLY A 57 4.40 0.27 -4.55
C GLY A 57 4.70 0.76 -5.98
N LEU A 58 5.92 0.56 -6.48
CA LEU A 58 6.29 0.90 -7.85
C LEU A 58 5.53 0.07 -8.89
N LEU A 59 5.40 -1.24 -8.68
CA LEU A 59 4.61 -2.12 -9.55
C LEU A 59 3.14 -1.70 -9.61
N ILE A 60 2.54 -1.39 -8.46
CA ILE A 60 1.17 -0.87 -8.37
C ILE A 60 1.07 0.48 -9.08
N MET A 61 2.04 1.38 -8.90
CA MET A 61 2.06 2.72 -9.50
C MET A 61 2.08 2.67 -11.03
N VAL A 62 2.94 1.84 -11.63
CA VAL A 62 3.02 1.71 -13.09
C VAL A 62 1.96 0.76 -13.67
N GLY A 63 1.34 -0.05 -12.81
CA GLY A 63 0.31 -1.00 -13.19
C GLY A 63 0.92 -2.23 -13.86
N LEU A 64 1.95 -2.81 -13.25
CA LEU A 64 2.57 -4.07 -13.70
C LEU A 64 2.25 -5.17 -12.71
N GLN A 65 1.67 -6.27 -13.20
CA GLN A 65 1.11 -7.36 -12.38
C GLN A 65 0.23 -6.83 -11.24
N THR A 66 -0.59 -5.83 -11.55
CA THR A 66 -1.25 -4.96 -10.57
C THR A 66 -2.00 -5.74 -9.50
N ARG A 67 -2.72 -6.80 -9.92
CA ARG A 67 -3.54 -7.62 -9.02
C ARG A 67 -2.69 -8.34 -7.97
N TRP A 68 -1.58 -8.93 -8.40
CA TRP A 68 -0.68 -9.68 -7.52
C TRP A 68 0.11 -8.76 -6.61
N ALA A 69 0.68 -7.69 -7.15
CA ALA A 69 1.42 -6.71 -6.36
C ALA A 69 0.52 -6.09 -5.27
N ALA A 70 -0.70 -5.68 -5.62
CA ALA A 70 -1.64 -5.11 -4.68
C ALA A 70 -2.14 -6.12 -3.63
N PHE A 71 -2.33 -7.39 -3.99
CA PHE A 71 -2.71 -8.42 -3.02
C PHE A 71 -1.63 -8.64 -1.96
N ILE A 72 -0.35 -8.69 -2.37
CA ILE A 72 0.78 -8.84 -1.45
C ILE A 72 0.90 -7.60 -0.54
N CYS A 73 0.85 -6.39 -1.11
CA CYS A 73 0.93 -5.14 -0.33
C CYS A 73 -0.25 -4.99 0.64
N SER A 74 -1.44 -5.45 0.25
CA SER A 74 -2.63 -5.50 1.11
C SER A 74 -2.40 -6.41 2.32
N GLY A 75 -1.87 -7.61 2.09
CA GLY A 75 -1.52 -8.56 3.16
C GLY A 75 -0.44 -8.03 4.10
N GLU A 76 0.61 -7.41 3.55
CA GLU A 76 1.66 -6.76 4.35
C GLU A 76 1.07 -5.70 5.29
N MET A 77 0.19 -4.84 4.77
CA MET A 77 -0.42 -3.77 5.56
C MET A 77 -1.43 -4.27 6.59
N ALA A 78 -2.13 -5.36 6.29
CA ALA A 78 -2.89 -6.07 7.31
C ALA A 78 -1.96 -6.55 8.43
N VAL A 79 -0.89 -7.30 8.11
CA VAL A 79 0.09 -7.73 9.11
C VAL A 79 0.63 -6.55 9.92
N ALA A 80 0.91 -5.42 9.27
CA ALA A 80 1.41 -4.24 9.96
C ALA A 80 0.40 -3.67 10.96
N TYR A 81 -0.87 -3.57 10.57
CA TYR A 81 -1.93 -3.13 11.48
C TYR A 81 -2.04 -4.07 12.68
N PHE A 82 -2.18 -5.38 12.43
CA PHE A 82 -2.41 -6.36 13.49
C PHE A 82 -1.20 -6.52 14.43
N GLN A 83 0.04 -6.51 13.90
CA GLN A 83 1.25 -6.77 14.68
C GLN A 83 1.89 -5.52 15.30
N PHE A 84 1.91 -4.38 14.61
CA PHE A 84 2.65 -3.19 15.06
C PHE A 84 1.75 -2.10 15.64
N HIS A 85 0.51 -1.98 15.17
CA HIS A 85 -0.43 -0.96 15.64
C HIS A 85 -1.40 -1.50 16.69
N TRP A 86 -2.25 -2.47 16.33
CA TRP A 86 -3.19 -3.09 17.27
C TRP A 86 -2.49 -3.99 18.30
N LYS A 87 -1.44 -4.70 17.88
CA LYS A 87 -0.67 -5.64 18.72
C LYS A 87 -1.52 -6.76 19.34
N PHE A 88 -2.68 -7.07 18.74
CA PHE A 88 -3.64 -8.06 19.22
C PHE A 88 -4.15 -7.85 20.67
N GLN A 89 -4.22 -6.60 21.14
CA GLN A 89 -4.64 -6.28 22.50
C GLN A 89 -5.99 -5.57 22.53
N LEU A 90 -6.90 -6.01 23.40
CA LEU A 90 -8.18 -5.32 23.60
C LEU A 90 -7.96 -4.11 24.52
N GLY A 91 -8.39 -2.92 24.08
CA GLY A 91 -8.18 -1.65 24.78
C GLY A 91 -8.27 -0.46 23.83
N PRO A 92 -7.90 0.76 24.26
CA PRO A 92 -7.89 1.95 23.42
C PRO A 92 -7.07 1.79 22.13
N GLU A 93 -5.99 0.99 22.18
CA GLU A 93 -5.13 0.64 21.03
C GLU A 93 -5.84 -0.19 19.95
N PHE A 94 -7.08 -0.61 20.16
CA PHE A 94 -7.92 -1.18 19.10
C PHE A 94 -8.30 -0.12 18.04
N PHE A 95 -8.39 1.16 18.44
CA PHE A 95 -8.85 2.23 17.56
C PHE A 95 -7.68 2.82 16.75
N PRO A 96 -7.75 2.82 15.40
CA PRO A 96 -6.69 3.35 14.52
C PRO A 96 -6.24 4.78 14.86
N ALA A 97 -7.19 5.64 15.25
CA ALA A 97 -6.94 7.03 15.60
C ALA A 97 -6.05 7.17 16.87
N ILE A 98 -6.00 6.14 17.72
CA ILE A 98 -5.19 6.12 18.94
C ILE A 98 -3.81 5.49 18.64
N ASN A 99 -3.80 4.35 17.95
CA ASN A 99 -2.58 3.56 17.71
C ASN A 99 -1.76 4.02 16.48
N LYS A 100 -2.19 5.10 15.79
CA LYS A 100 -1.59 5.65 14.56
C LYS A 100 -1.56 4.67 13.38
N GLY A 101 -2.44 3.67 13.39
CA GLY A 101 -2.53 2.60 12.40
C GLY A 101 -3.49 2.89 11.24
N GLU A 102 -4.08 4.09 11.19
CA GLU A 102 -4.95 4.52 10.10
C GLU A 102 -4.33 4.31 8.70
N PRO A 103 -3.05 4.68 8.45
CA PRO A 103 -2.44 4.43 7.15
C PRO A 103 -2.35 2.94 6.82
N ALA A 104 -1.95 2.10 7.78
CA ALA A 104 -1.85 0.65 7.58
C ALA A 104 -3.23 0.04 7.25
N ALA A 105 -4.27 0.42 7.98
CA ALA A 105 -5.64 -0.03 7.69
C ALA A 105 -6.13 0.46 6.32
N LEU A 106 -5.92 1.74 5.99
CA LEU A 106 -6.34 2.30 4.71
C LEU A 106 -5.60 1.66 3.53
N TYR A 107 -4.28 1.51 3.60
CA TYR A 107 -3.52 0.84 2.54
C TYR A 107 -3.93 -0.63 2.38
N ALA A 108 -4.21 -1.34 3.47
CA ALA A 108 -4.71 -2.72 3.39
C ALA A 108 -5.97 -2.81 2.52
N PHE A 109 -6.95 -1.93 2.72
CA PHE A 109 -8.20 -1.93 1.95
C PHE A 109 -8.10 -1.28 0.57
N ILE A 110 -7.30 -0.22 0.41
CA ILE A 110 -7.04 0.41 -0.89
C ILE A 110 -6.36 -0.60 -1.82
N PHE A 111 -5.35 -1.31 -1.34
CA PHE A 111 -4.67 -2.32 -2.14
C PHE A 111 -5.53 -3.57 -2.34
N LEU A 112 -6.41 -3.94 -1.41
CA LEU A 112 -7.41 -4.97 -1.66
C LEU A 112 -8.36 -4.57 -2.80
N LEU A 113 -8.86 -3.34 -2.80
CA LEU A 113 -9.68 -2.81 -3.90
C LEU A 113 -8.92 -2.85 -5.23
N ILE A 114 -7.64 -2.45 -5.23
CA ILE A 114 -6.81 -2.48 -6.43
C ILE A 114 -6.54 -3.92 -6.89
N ALA A 115 -6.36 -4.87 -5.97
CA ALA A 115 -6.21 -6.29 -6.28
C ALA A 115 -7.48 -6.84 -6.96
N CYS A 116 -8.65 -6.43 -6.47
CA CYS A 116 -9.94 -6.83 -7.05
C CYS A 116 -10.19 -6.21 -8.43
N ARG A 117 -9.87 -4.93 -8.63
CA ARG A 117 -10.17 -4.19 -9.87
C ARG A 117 -9.06 -4.28 -10.93
N GLY A 118 -7.81 -4.49 -10.55
CA GLY A 118 -6.65 -4.53 -11.45
C GLY A 118 -6.20 -3.14 -11.93
N GLY A 119 -5.34 -3.07 -12.95
CA GLY A 119 -4.68 -1.82 -13.32
C GLY A 119 -5.49 -0.80 -14.14
N VAL A 120 -6.58 -1.22 -14.80
CA VAL A 120 -7.48 -0.37 -15.62
C VAL A 120 -6.72 0.60 -16.55
N MET A 121 -6.87 1.92 -16.39
CA MET A 121 -6.25 2.95 -17.24
C MET A 121 -4.81 3.24 -16.79
N TRP A 122 -3.98 3.73 -17.72
CA TRP A 122 -2.57 4.13 -17.49
C TRP A 122 -1.74 3.03 -16.81
N CYS A 123 -1.91 1.80 -17.31
CA CYS A 123 -1.39 0.58 -16.72
C CYS A 123 -0.56 -0.18 -17.76
N LEU A 124 0.55 -0.79 -17.34
CA LEU A 124 1.42 -1.59 -18.19
C LEU A 124 0.92 -3.02 -18.42
N ASP A 125 0.02 -3.54 -17.57
CA ASP A 125 -0.63 -4.84 -17.81
C ASP A 125 -1.36 -4.82 -19.16
N LYS A 126 -1.00 -5.74 -20.05
CA LYS A 126 -1.70 -5.92 -21.32
C LYS A 126 -3.14 -6.38 -21.02
N LYS A 127 -4.12 -5.79 -21.71
CA LYS A 127 -5.48 -6.34 -21.75
C LYS A 127 -5.37 -7.78 -22.29
N LYS A 128 -5.75 -8.77 -21.48
CA LYS A 128 -6.08 -10.10 -22.00
C LYS A 128 -7.44 -10.04 -22.66
#